data_AF-A0A6A6AW85-F1
#
_entry.id   AF-A0A6A6AW85-F1
#
_cell.length_a   1.000
_cell.length_b   1.000
_cell.length_c   1.000
_cell.angle_alpha   90.00
_cell.angle_beta   90.00
_cell.angle_gamma   90.00
#
_symmetry.space_group_name_H-M   'P 1'
#
loop_
_entity.id
_entity.type
_entity.pdbx_description
1 polymer ?
#
loop_
_entity_poly.entity_id
_entity_poly.type
_entity_poly.pdbx_seq_one_letter_code
_entity_poly.pdbx_strand_id
1 'polypeptide(L)'
;PSSYAKTFPLVAKRSYKPPSNEREIASAFYQLKLGHGYFKSYLHRFNHTTTDKYRYSGTAIQTPEHLLLKYPLFRPQRAHLKDTLRQNNPNFKDLFSETKNITATVQFLKSTKVTTR
;
A
#
# COMPACT_ATOMS: atom_id res chain seq x y z
N PRO A 1 -22.48 -29.82 -33.48
CA PRO A 1 -21.46 -29.80 -32.41
C PRO A 1 -21.50 -28.49 -31.59
N SER A 2 -22.08 -28.57 -30.38
CA SER A 2 -22.05 -27.50 -29.38
C SER A 2 -20.63 -27.41 -28.81
N SER A 3 -19.86 -26.41 -29.25
CA SER A 3 -18.55 -26.15 -28.66
C SER A 3 -18.76 -25.41 -27.34
N TYR A 4 -18.16 -25.93 -26.26
CA TYR A 4 -18.14 -25.34 -24.93
C TYR A 4 -17.88 -23.82 -24.91
N ALA A 5 -17.06 -23.32 -25.84
CA ALA A 5 -16.75 -21.90 -25.98
C ALA A 5 -17.93 -21.03 -26.46
N LYS A 6 -18.96 -21.62 -27.11
CA LYS A 6 -20.20 -20.92 -27.49
C LYS A 6 -21.15 -20.75 -26.31
N THR A 7 -21.20 -21.74 -25.41
CA THR A 7 -22.01 -21.70 -24.19
C THR A 7 -21.37 -20.86 -23.09
N PHE A 8 -20.04 -20.84 -23.03
CA PHE A 8 -19.27 -20.08 -22.05
C PHE A 8 -18.29 -19.12 -22.75
N PRO A 9 -18.77 -17.98 -23.28
CA PRO A 9 -17.88 -16.99 -23.86
C PRO A 9 -16.94 -16.45 -22.76
N LEU A 10 -15.63 -16.66 -22.94
CA LEU A 10 -14.61 -16.02 -22.12
C LEU A 10 -14.59 -14.53 -22.46
N VAL A 11 -15.48 -13.76 -21.83
CA VAL A 11 -15.44 -12.30 -21.91
C VAL A 11 -14.19 -11.85 -21.17
N ALA A 12 -13.17 -11.43 -21.92
CA ALA A 12 -11.99 -10.80 -21.37
C ALA A 12 -12.45 -9.58 -20.54
N LYS A 13 -12.42 -9.73 -19.22
CA LYS A 13 -12.70 -8.61 -18.32
C LYS A 13 -11.67 -7.52 -18.59
N ARG A 14 -12.10 -6.25 -18.50
CA ARG A 14 -11.30 -5.05 -18.75
C ARG A 14 -9.86 -5.24 -18.25
N SER A 15 -8.88 -4.94 -19.11
CA SER A 15 -7.46 -4.92 -18.75
C SER A 15 -7.29 -4.06 -17.49
N TYR A 16 -6.80 -4.70 -16.43
CA TYR A 16 -6.55 -4.05 -15.16
C TYR A 16 -5.31 -3.17 -15.30
N LYS A 17 -5.45 -1.88 -15.01
CA LYS A 17 -4.33 -0.92 -15.00
C LYS A 17 -3.77 -0.82 -13.58
N PRO A 18 -2.52 -1.25 -13.33
CA PRO A 18 -1.90 -1.11 -12.02
C PRO A 18 -1.67 0.37 -11.69
N PRO A 19 -1.57 0.72 -10.40
CA PRO A 19 -1.35 2.09 -9.95
C PRO A 19 0.05 2.63 -10.30
N SER A 20 0.99 1.74 -10.61
CA SER A 20 2.35 2.06 -11.05
C SER A 20 2.79 1.07 -12.13
N ASN A 21 3.67 1.52 -13.04
CA ASN A 21 4.31 0.66 -14.03
C ASN A 21 5.37 -0.26 -13.40
N GLU A 22 5.95 0.16 -12.27
CA GLU A 22 6.93 -0.63 -11.53
C GLU A 22 6.22 -1.66 -10.66
N ARG A 23 6.48 -2.94 -10.94
CA ARG A 23 5.82 -4.07 -10.27
C ARG A 23 5.99 -4.06 -8.75
N GLU A 24 7.18 -3.70 -8.28
CA GLU A 24 7.49 -3.62 -6.84
C GLU A 24 6.58 -2.62 -6.13
N ILE A 25 6.40 -1.44 -6.74
CA ILE A 25 5.61 -0.35 -6.17
C ILE A 25 4.12 -0.64 -6.25
N ALA A 26 3.68 -1.21 -7.37
CA ALA A 26 2.31 -1.69 -7.49
C ALA A 26 2.00 -2.75 -6.43
N SER A 27 2.93 -3.69 -6.19
CA SER A 27 2.77 -4.70 -5.13
C SER A 27 2.73 -4.06 -3.74
N ALA A 28 3.69 -3.20 -3.41
CA ALA A 28 3.74 -2.48 -2.14
C ALA A 28 2.45 -1.70 -1.85
N PHE A 29 1.89 -1.03 -2.87
CA PHE A 29 0.61 -0.35 -2.76
C PHE A 29 -0.52 -1.29 -2.34
N TYR A 30 -0.66 -2.45 -2.98
CA TYR A 30 -1.69 -3.43 -2.61
C TYR A 30 -1.44 -4.09 -1.27
N GLN A 31 -0.19 -4.36 -0.94
CA GLN A 31 0.19 -4.90 0.36
C GLN A 31 -0.25 -3.96 1.49
N LEU A 32 -0.02 -2.65 1.33
CA LEU A 32 -0.45 -1.63 2.28
C LEU A 32 -1.98 -1.49 2.33
N LYS A 33 -2.65 -1.47 1.17
CA LYS A 33 -4.11 -1.36 1.08
C LYS A 33 -4.82 -2.53 1.76
N LEU A 34 -4.31 -3.74 1.56
CA LEU A 34 -4.89 -4.96 2.12
C LEU A 34 -4.46 -5.19 3.57
N GLY A 35 -3.35 -4.61 4.01
CA GLY A 35 -2.75 -4.95 5.30
C GLY A 35 -2.14 -6.36 5.31
N HIS A 36 -1.70 -6.83 4.15
CA HIS A 36 -0.98 -8.08 3.96
C HIS A 36 0.36 -7.80 3.26
N GLY A 37 1.46 -7.77 4.01
CA GLY A 37 2.75 -7.38 3.45
C GLY A 37 3.88 -7.41 4.46
N TYR A 38 5.02 -6.85 4.06
CA TYR A 38 6.23 -6.87 4.88
C TYR A 38 6.22 -5.77 5.96
N PHE A 39 5.28 -5.89 6.89
CA PHE A 39 5.22 -5.11 8.13
C PHE A 39 5.17 -6.04 9.32
N LYS A 40 5.83 -5.66 10.42
CA LYS A 40 5.97 -6.49 11.61
C LYS A 40 4.64 -6.92 12.21
N SER A 41 3.60 -6.08 12.16
CA SER A 41 2.28 -6.49 12.64
C SER A 41 1.73 -7.69 11.88
N TYR A 42 2.00 -7.78 10.58
CA TYR A 42 1.59 -8.92 9.76
C TYR A 42 2.49 -10.12 9.98
N LEU A 43 3.81 -9.94 9.99
CA LEU A 43 4.78 -11.02 10.19
C LEU A 43 4.65 -11.67 11.57
N HIS A 44 4.33 -10.89 12.61
CA HIS A 44 4.11 -11.37 13.97
C HIS A 44 2.90 -12.32 14.04
N ARG A 45 1.84 -12.08 13.25
CA ARG A 45 0.67 -12.98 13.20
C ARG A 45 1.02 -14.40 12.73
N PHE A 46 2.09 -14.54 11.93
CA PHE A 46 2.56 -15.83 11.43
C PHE A 46 3.81 -16.32 12.16
N ASN A 47 4.15 -15.73 13.31
CA ASN A 47 5.35 -16.07 14.10
C ASN A 47 6.67 -15.91 13.31
N HIS A 48 6.69 -15.09 12.25
CA HIS A 48 7.91 -14.80 11.47
C HIS A 48 8.79 -13.73 12.14
N THR A 49 8.27 -13.02 13.14
CA THR A 49 9.00 -12.04 13.94
C THR A 49 8.55 -12.12 15.38
N THR A 50 9.48 -11.97 16.33
CA THR A 50 9.21 -11.99 17.77
C THR A 50 8.49 -10.76 18.29
N THR A 51 8.49 -9.65 17.53
CA THR A 51 7.88 -8.38 17.91
C THR A 51 7.08 -7.80 16.76
N ASP A 52 5.86 -7.36 17.02
CA ASP A 52 5.02 -6.55 16.13
C ASP A 52 5.39 -5.05 16.16
N LYS A 53 6.16 -4.64 17.17
CA LYS A 53 6.58 -3.26 17.42
C LYS A 53 7.71 -2.79 16.52
N TYR A 54 7.67 -1.51 16.16
CA TYR A 54 8.74 -0.91 15.37
C TYR A 54 9.98 -0.57 16.21
N ARG A 55 11.18 -0.78 15.64
CA ARG A 55 12.48 -0.63 16.33
C ARG A 55 12.72 0.78 16.87
N TYR A 56 12.35 1.81 16.11
CA TYR A 56 12.57 3.21 16.49
C TYR A 56 11.51 3.80 17.43
N SER A 57 10.28 3.28 17.43
CA SER A 57 9.22 3.82 18.30
C SER A 57 9.15 3.09 19.64
N GLY A 58 9.60 1.83 19.71
CA GLY A 58 9.59 0.98 20.91
C GLY A 58 8.20 0.59 21.42
N THR A 59 7.18 1.41 21.16
CA THR A 59 5.84 1.33 21.73
C THR A 59 4.78 1.08 20.66
N ALA A 60 4.90 1.70 19.48
CA ALA A 60 3.91 1.58 18.41
C ALA A 60 4.04 0.30 17.59
N ILE A 61 2.90 -0.35 17.36
CA ILE A 61 2.74 -1.49 16.45
C ILE A 61 2.97 -1.00 15.00
N GLN A 62 3.77 -1.72 14.21
CA GLN A 62 4.04 -1.34 12.83
C GLN A 62 2.87 -1.74 11.91
N THR A 63 1.77 -0.99 11.97
CA THR A 63 0.64 -1.14 11.05
C THR A 63 0.88 -0.38 9.74
N PRO A 64 0.16 -0.73 8.65
CA PRO A 64 0.19 0.05 7.40
C PRO A 64 -0.17 1.52 7.61
N GLU A 65 -1.18 1.79 8.45
CA GLU A 65 -1.57 3.15 8.83
C GLU A 65 -0.42 3.87 9.52
N HIS A 66 0.23 3.22 10.48
CA HIS A 66 1.37 3.81 11.18
C HIS A 66 2.51 4.17 10.22
N LEU A 67 2.84 3.27 9.28
CA LEU A 67 3.85 3.49 8.26
C LEU A 67 3.56 4.72 7.38
N LEU A 68 2.32 4.84 6.90
CA LEU A 68 1.92 5.90 5.99
C LEU A 68 1.66 7.24 6.67
N LEU A 69 1.18 7.26 7.93
CA LEU A 69 0.67 8.49 8.56
C LEU A 69 1.49 8.97 9.76
N LYS A 70 2.05 8.06 10.56
CA LYS A 70 2.59 8.39 11.89
C LYS A 70 4.11 8.22 12.00
N TYR A 71 4.71 7.43 11.11
CA TYR A 71 6.05 6.90 11.33
C TYR A 71 7.18 7.96 11.21
N PRO A 72 7.96 8.27 12.27
CA PRO A 72 8.84 9.45 12.28
C PRO A 72 9.89 9.55 11.15
N LEU A 73 10.41 8.44 10.64
CA LEU A 73 11.45 8.46 9.60
C LEU A 73 10.98 9.08 8.29
N PHE A 74 9.72 8.87 7.90
CA PHE A 74 9.17 9.40 6.64
C PHE A 74 8.49 10.76 6.80
N ARG A 75 8.87 11.54 7.81
CA ARG A 75 8.37 12.92 8.00
C ARG A 75 8.50 13.79 6.75
N PRO A 76 9.66 13.87 6.05
CA PRO A 76 9.77 14.75 4.89
C PRO A 76 8.94 14.26 3.70
N GLN A 77 8.90 12.95 3.44
CA GLN A 77 8.08 12.39 2.36
C GLN A 77 6.59 12.54 2.66
N ARG A 78 6.18 12.45 3.93
CA ARG A 78 4.80 12.73 4.34
C ARG A 78 4.43 14.19 4.22
N ALA A 79 5.33 15.12 4.51
CA ALA A 79 5.07 16.55 4.30
C ALA A 79 4.72 16.80 2.83
N HIS A 80 5.55 16.31 1.91
CA HIS A 80 5.28 16.37 0.48
C HIS A 80 3.94 15.69 0.11
N LEU A 81 3.64 14.51 0.67
CA LEU A 81 2.34 13.85 0.45
C LEU A 81 1.18 14.73 0.92
N LYS A 82 1.26 15.34 2.11
CA LYS A 82 0.22 16.23 2.64
C LYS A 82 0.04 17.49 1.78
N ASP A 83 1.14 18.05 1.30
CA ASP A 83 1.14 19.21 0.41
C ASP A 83 0.45 18.89 -0.92
N THR A 84 0.74 17.71 -1.51
CA THR A 84 0.07 17.26 -2.74
C THR A 84 -1.43 17.01 -2.55
N LEU A 85 -1.83 16.52 -1.38
CA LEU A 85 -3.24 16.27 -1.04
C LEU A 85 -3.97 17.55 -0.59
N ARG A 86 -3.26 18.62 -0.25
CA ARG A 86 -3.78 19.82 0.43
C ARG A 86 -4.55 19.47 1.71
N GLN A 87 -4.10 18.43 2.42
CA GLN A 87 -4.74 17.93 3.64
C GLN A 87 -3.72 17.74 4.77
N ASN A 88 -4.01 18.33 5.93
CA ASN A 88 -3.13 18.23 7.09
C ASN A 88 -3.15 16.85 7.75
N ASN A 89 -4.31 16.19 7.75
CA ASN A 89 -4.53 14.87 8.37
C ASN A 89 -5.33 13.95 7.42
N PRO A 90 -4.69 13.34 6.42
CA PRO A 90 -5.38 12.43 5.52
C PRO A 90 -5.81 11.15 6.26
N ASN A 91 -7.05 10.72 6.01
CA ASN A 91 -7.54 9.44 6.51
C ASN A 91 -6.92 8.30 5.68
N PHE A 92 -6.61 7.18 6.33
CA PHE A 92 -6.00 6.02 5.67
C PHE A 92 -6.84 5.51 4.48
N LYS A 93 -8.17 5.48 4.61
CA LYS A 93 -9.07 5.01 3.55
C LYS A 93 -9.04 5.93 2.32
N ASP A 94 -8.90 7.23 2.54
CA ASP A 94 -8.97 8.24 1.48
C ASP A 94 -7.73 8.18 0.58
N LEU A 95 -6.58 7.74 1.12
CA LEU A 95 -5.34 7.53 0.36
C LEU A 95 -5.49 6.53 -0.78
N PHE A 96 -6.39 5.55 -0.65
CA PHE A 96 -6.55 4.44 -1.61
C PHE A 96 -7.82 4.52 -2.46
N SER A 97 -8.61 5.59 -2.30
CA SER A 97 -9.94 5.72 -2.91
C SER A 97 -9.92 6.61 -4.14
N GLU A 98 -9.35 7.82 -4.04
CA GLU A 98 -9.30 8.79 -5.14
C GLU A 98 -8.05 8.60 -6.02
N THR A 99 -8.18 8.81 -7.33
CA THR A 99 -7.07 8.68 -8.29
C THR A 99 -5.89 9.60 -7.96
N LYS A 100 -6.15 10.86 -7.59
CA LYS A 100 -5.12 11.82 -7.15
C LYS A 100 -4.34 11.30 -5.95
N ASN A 101 -5.06 10.74 -4.99
CA ASN A 101 -4.48 10.23 -3.74
C ASN A 101 -3.65 8.97 -4.00
N ILE A 102 -4.12 8.11 -4.91
CA ILE A 102 -3.37 6.94 -5.37
C ILE A 102 -2.05 7.36 -6.00
N THR A 103 -2.06 8.35 -6.90
CA THR A 103 -0.84 8.85 -7.54
C THR A 103 0.14 9.45 -6.53
N ALA A 104 -0.34 10.25 -5.58
CA ALA A 104 0.48 10.80 -4.50
C ALA A 104 1.07 9.70 -3.60
N THR A 105 0.27 8.68 -3.27
CA THR A 105 0.72 7.52 -2.48
C THR A 105 1.77 6.72 -3.23
N VAL A 106 1.62 6.52 -4.54
CA VAL A 106 2.63 5.86 -5.38
C VAL A 106 3.94 6.65 -5.40
N GLN A 107 3.89 7.99 -5.48
CA GLN A 107 5.08 8.83 -5.41
C GLN A 107 5.77 8.74 -4.03
N PHE A 108 4.99 8.67 -2.95
CA PHE A 108 5.51 8.41 -1.62
C PHE A 108 6.20 7.03 -1.54
N LEU A 109 5.62 5.98 -2.13
CA LEU A 109 6.24 4.65 -2.15
C LEU A 109 7.52 4.61 -2.98
N LYS A 110 7.57 5.35 -4.10
CA LYS A 110 8.78 5.54 -4.90
C LYS A 110 9.94 6.10 -4.09
N SER A 111 9.68 7.11 -3.27
CA SER A 111 10.72 7.78 -2.48
C SER A 111 11.13 7.01 -1.23
N THR A 112 10.19 6.31 -0.58
CA THR A 112 10.45 5.64 0.71
C THR A 112 10.87 4.19 0.58
N LYS A 113 10.56 3.52 -0.55
CA LYS A 113 10.75 2.06 -0.73
C LYS A 113 10.27 1.26 0.48
N VAL A 114 9.14 1.70 1.05
CA VAL A 114 8.54 1.05 2.20
C VAL A 114 7.83 -0.21 1.74
N THR A 115 7.89 -1.28 2.53
CA THR A 115 7.31 -2.62 2.23
C THR A 115 7.84 -3.35 1.01
N THR A 116 8.75 -2.75 0.25
CA THR A 116 9.48 -3.44 -0.83
C THR A 116 10.62 -4.26 -0.21
N ARG A 117 10.71 -5.54 -0.56
CA ARG A 117 11.82 -6.44 -0.25
C ARG A 117 12.50 -6.85 -1.54
#